data_AF-A0A3A4WL08-F1
#
_entry.id   AF-A0A3A4WL08-F1
#
_cell.length_a   1.000
_cell.length_b   1.000
_cell.length_c   1.000
_cell.angle_alpha   90.00
_cell.angle_beta   90.00
_cell.angle_gamma   90.00
#
_symmetry.space_group_name_H-M   'P 1'
#
loop_
_entity.id
_entity.type
_entity.pdbx_description
1 polymer ?
#
loop_
_entity_poly.entity_id
_entity_poly.type
_entity_poly.pdbx_seq_one_letter_code
_entity_poly.pdbx_strand_id
1 'polypeptide(L)' 'MKTCIQLKLFATLKRFLPEAESDRFALDRDITVRDLLSKIGIPETEVKLIFIDGKKAAFETVLSGGERVGIFPPVGGG' A
#
# COMPACT_ATOMS: atom_id res chain seq x y z
N MET A 1 -18.59 -11.13 0.90
CA MET A 1 -17.68 -10.98 2.06
C MET A 1 -16.71 -9.87 1.70
N LYS A 2 -16.52 -8.85 2.55
CA LYS A 2 -15.53 -7.79 2.28
C LYS A 2 -14.14 -8.34 2.62
N THR A 3 -13.28 -8.46 1.62
CA THR A 3 -11.87 -8.78 1.80
C THR A 3 -11.13 -7.49 2.11
N CYS A 4 -10.22 -7.49 3.09
CA CYS A 4 -9.47 -6.30 3.48
C CYS A 4 -8.00 -6.64 3.60
N ILE A 5 -7.13 -5.67 3.33
CA ILE A 5 -5.69 -5.78 3.52
C ILE A 5 -5.25 -4.97 4.72
N GLN A 6 -4.08 -5.29 5.26
CA GLN A 6 -3.38 -4.44 6.22
C GLN A 6 -2.36 -3.58 5.49
N LEU A 7 -2.68 -2.31 5.27
CA LEU A 7 -1.83 -1.35 4.60
C LEU A 7 -1.00 -0.54 5.60
N LYS A 8 0.31 -0.51 5.39
CA LYS A 8 1.26 0.29 6.16
C LYS A 8 2.11 1.17 5.25
N LEU A 9 1.96 2.48 5.45
CA LEU A 9 2.79 3.50 4.77
C LEU A 9 3.94 3.92 5.68
N PHE A 10 5.11 4.17 5.09
CA PHE A 10 6.33 4.51 5.82
C PHE A 10 6.87 5.91 5.46
N ALA A 11 7.60 6.51 6.41
CA ALA A 11 8.25 7.81 6.26
C ALA A 11 7.32 8.89 5.64
N THR A 12 7.72 9.53 4.56
CA THR A 12 6.97 10.61 3.89
C THR A 12 5.62 10.17 3.33
N LEU A 13 5.40 8.86 3.13
CA LEU A 13 4.12 8.33 2.66
C LEU A 13 3.05 8.29 3.75
N LYS A 14 3.42 8.37 5.04
CA LYS A 14 2.44 8.41 6.15
C LYS A 14 1.43 9.54 6.03
N ARG A 15 1.77 10.62 5.33
CA ARG A 15 0.85 11.75 5.10
C ARG A 15 -0.40 11.39 4.28
N PHE A 16 -0.35 10.28 3.54
CA PHE A 16 -1.48 9.80 2.75
C PHE A 16 -2.43 8.88 3.54
N LEU A 17 -2.04 8.45 4.74
CA LEU A 17 -2.89 7.67 5.64
C LEU A 17 -2.66 8.16 7.08
N PRO A 18 -3.43 9.18 7.53
CA PRO A 18 -3.36 9.72 8.88
C PRO A 18 -3.52 8.64 9.97
N GLU A 19 -2.87 8.83 11.12
CA GLU A 19 -2.86 7.84 12.22
C GLU A 19 -4.23 7.54 12.83
N ALA A 20 -5.22 8.40 12.61
CA ALA A 20 -6.60 8.18 13.04
C ALA A 20 -7.36 7.17 12.15
N GLU A 21 -6.84 6.88 10.95
CA GLU A 21 -7.43 5.90 10.04
C GLU A 21 -6.91 4.50 10.34
N SER A 22 -7.79 3.50 10.26
CA SER A 22 -7.39 2.10 10.42
C SER A 22 -6.42 1.73 9.30
N ASP A 23 -5.38 0.95 9.65
CA ASP A 23 -4.50 0.29 8.69
C ASP A 23 -5.23 -0.75 7.82
N ARG A 24 -6.53 -0.98 8.03
CA ARG A 24 -7.35 -1.89 7.23
C ARG A 24 -7.95 -1.16 6.03
N PHE A 25 -7.51 -1.56 4.85
CA PHE A 25 -8.07 -1.07 3.60
C PHE A 25 -9.04 -2.10 3.01
N ALA A 26 -10.31 -1.72 2.80
CA ALA A 26 -11.33 -2.60 2.26
C ALA A 26 -11.21 -2.73 0.74
N LEU A 27 -11.33 -3.96 0.24
CA LEU A 27 -11.37 -4.29 -1.18
C LEU A 27 -12.79 -4.68 -1.56
N ASP A 28 -13.32 -4.02 -2.60
CA ASP A 28 -14.60 -4.40 -3.21
C ASP A 28 -14.43 -5.51 -4.26
N ARG A 29 -13.21 -5.66 -4.77
CA ARG A 29 -12.77 -6.66 -5.75
C ARG A 29 -11.25 -6.80 -5.66
N ASP A 30 -10.72 -7.78 -6.36
CA ASP A 30 -9.30 -7.91 -6.58
C ASP A 30 -8.78 -6.68 -7.35
N ILE A 31 -7.73 -6.07 -6.83
CA ILE A 31 -7.10 -4.88 -7.41
C ILE A 31 -5.59 -5.03 -7.41
N THR A 32 -4.91 -4.31 -8.29
CA THR A 32 -3.44 -4.26 -8.25
C THR A 32 -2.95 -3.30 -7.16
N VAL A 33 -1.67 -3.39 -6.79
CA VAL A 33 -1.03 -2.37 -5.95
C VAL A 33 -1.13 -0.98 -6.60
N ARG A 34 -1.03 -0.88 -7.93
CA ARG A 34 -1.21 0.37 -8.66
C ARG A 34 -2.59 0.99 -8.46
N ASP A 35 -3.64 0.17 -8.53
CA ASP A 35 -5.01 0.60 -8.28
C ASP A 35 -5.18 1.06 -6.82
N LEU A 36 -4.56 0.36 -5.87
CA LEU A 36 -4.55 0.75 -4.46
C LEU A 36 -3.92 2.12 -4.26
N LEU A 37 -2.73 2.36 -4.82
CA LEU A 37 -2.04 3.65 -4.76
C LEU A 37 -2.89 4.78 -5.35
N SER A 38 -3.51 4.52 -6.50
CA SER A 38 -4.40 5.46 -7.18
C SER A 38 -5.62 5.82 -6.33
N LYS A 39 -6.21 4.84 -5.63
CA LYS A 39 -7.36 5.07 -4.72
C LYS A 39 -7.00 5.94 -3.52
N ILE A 40 -5.77 5.82 -3.00
CA ILE A 40 -5.29 6.57 -1.83
C ILE A 40 -4.68 7.93 -2.26
N GLY A 41 -4.41 8.11 -3.55
CA GLY A 41 -3.82 9.32 -4.10
C GLY A 41 -2.30 9.39 -3.94
N ILE A 42 -1.63 8.23 -3.83
CA ILE A 42 -0.16 8.14 -3.77
C ILE A 42 0.39 8.05 -5.19
N PRO A 43 1.21 9.00 -5.65
CA PRO A 43 1.88 8.89 -6.95
C PRO A 43 2.89 7.74 -6.95
N GLU A 44 2.94 6.94 -8.03
CA GLU A 44 3.94 5.86 -8.17
C GLU A 44 5.39 6.38 -8.05
N THR A 45 5.65 7.63 -8.47
CA THR A 45 6.96 8.28 -8.36
C THR A 45 7.42 8.48 -6.91
N GLU A 46 6.49 8.47 -5.96
CA GLU A 46 6.78 8.54 -4.53
C GLU A 46 6.97 7.17 -3.88
N VAL A 47 6.87 6.07 -4.65
CA VAL A 47 7.01 4.70 -4.16
C VAL A 47 8.29 4.08 -4.72
N LYS A 48 9.13 3.56 -3.83
CA LYS A 48 10.38 2.88 -4.21
C LYS A 48 10.35 1.37 -3.96
N LEU A 49 9.69 0.95 -2.88
CA LEU A 49 9.59 -0.46 -2.52
C LEU A 49 8.16 -0.78 -2.08
N ILE A 50 7.70 -1.95 -2.52
CA ILE A 50 6.44 -2.55 -2.12
C ILE A 50 6.75 -3.92 -1.55
N PHE A 51 6.18 -4.23 -0.39
CA PHE A 51 6.23 -5.55 0.22
C PHE A 51 4.82 -6.08 0.44
N ILE A 52 4.59 -7.33 0.11
CA ILE A 52 3.35 -8.08 0.38
C ILE A 52 3.75 -9.32 1.17
N ASP A 53 3.25 -9.44 2.40
CA ASP A 53 3.58 -10.52 3.33
C ASP A 53 5.10 -10.75 3.49
N GLY A 54 5.84 -9.64 3.55
CA GLY A 54 7.29 -9.63 3.73
C GLY A 54 8.10 -9.93 2.45
N LYS A 55 7.45 -10.17 1.31
CA LYS A 55 8.11 -10.40 0.02
C LYS A 55 8.02 -9.16 -0.86
N LYS A 56 9.10 -8.83 -1.56
CA LYS A 56 9.11 -7.72 -2.51
C LYS A 56 8.10 -7.99 -3.64
N ALA A 57 7.29 -7.00 -3.95
CA ALA A 57 6.25 -7.07 -4.95
C ALA A 57 6.38 -5.93 -5.98
N ALA A 58 5.58 -6.02 -7.05
CA ALA A 58 5.52 -5.04 -8.12
C ALA A 58 4.19 -4.27 -8.07
N PHE A 59 4.07 -3.20 -8.86
CA PHE A 59 2.84 -2.42 -8.95
C PHE A 59 1.67 -3.24 -9.54
N GLU A 60 1.99 -4.22 -10.37
CA GLU A 60 1.05 -5.11 -11.06
C GLU A 60 0.61 -6.29 -10.17
N THR A 61 1.19 -6.45 -8.98
CA THR A 61 0.78 -7.53 -8.08
C THR A 61 -0.67 -7.33 -7.64
N VAL A 62 -1.48 -8.38 -7.80
CA VAL A 62 -2.89 -8.42 -7.43
C VAL A 62 -3.02 -8.66 -5.92
N LEU A 63 -3.95 -7.93 -5.30
CA LEU A 63 -4.36 -8.02 -3.92
C LEU A 63 -5.80 -8.54 -3.89
N SER A 64 -6.01 -9.63 -3.18
CA SER A 64 -7.33 -10.28 -3.07
C SER A 64 -7.92 -10.18 -1.65
N GLY A 65 -7.11 -9.78 -0.67
CA GLY A 65 -7.49 -9.57 0.73
C GLY A 65 -6.84 -10.56 1.69
N GLY A 66 -6.54 -10.08 2.90
CA GLY A 66 -5.82 -10.80 3.95
C GLY A 66 -4.33 -10.49 3.98
N GLU A 67 -3.78 -9.89 2.92
CA GLU A 67 -2.36 -9.59 2.81
C GLU A 67 -1.93 -8.38 3.66
N ARG A 68 -0.65 -8.37 4.04
CA ARG A 68 0.03 -7.25 4.67
C ARG A 68 0.85 -6.49 3.64
N VAL A 69 0.41 -5.29 3.30
CA VAL A 69 1.02 -4.43 2.27
C VAL A 69 1.83 -3.32 2.92
N GLY A 70 3.15 -3.31 2.70
CA GLY A 70 4.06 -2.25 3.14
C GLY A 70 4.57 -1.43 1.96
N ILE A 71 4.40 -0.11 2.02
CA ILE A 71 4.79 0.80 0.93
C ILE A 71 5.79 1.83 1.45
N PHE A 72 6.94 1.90 0.78
CA PHE A 72 8.07 2.71 1.21
C PHE A 72 8.44 3.75 0.14
N PRO A 73 8.70 5.00 0.54
CA PRO A 73 9.19 6.01 -0.38
C PRO A 73 10.64 5.76 -0.79
N PRO A 74 11.15 6.49 -1.79
CA PRO A 74 12.58 6.59 -2.04
C PRO A 74 13.32 6.90 -0.74
N VAL A 75 14.36 6.12 -0.45
CA VAL A 75 15.15 6.29 0.75
C VAL A 75 15.95 7.58 0.59
N GLY A 76 15.62 8.61 1.36
CA GLY A 76 16.47 9.77 1.57
C GLY A 76 17.52 9.41 2.61
N GLY A 77 18.69 8.93 2.16
CA GLY A 77 19.85 8.84 3.03
C GLY A 77 20.24 10.25 3.46
N GLY A 78 20.39 10.45 4.77
CA GLY A 78 21.10 11.62 5.31
C GLY A 78 22.58 11.60 4.97
#